data_AF-H1KLG8-F1
#
_entry.id   AF-H1KLG8-F1
#
_cell.length_a   1.000
_cell.length_b   1.000
_cell.length_c   1.000
_cell.angle_alpha   90.00
_cell.angle_beta   90.00
_cell.angle_gamma   90.00
#
_symmetry.space_group_name_H-M   'P 1'
#
loop_
_entity.id
_entity.type
_entity.pdbx_description
1 polymer ?
#
loop_
_entity_poly.entity_id
_entity_poly.type
_entity_poly.pdbx_seq_one_letter_code
_entity_poly.pdbx_strand_id
1 'polypeptide(L)' 'MTKRSTPFSPEVRERAVRMVFDHQGEHGSQYAAIRSIASKIGCSGETLRNWVRQAERDRGQQAGPTTDE' A
#
# COMPACT_ATOMS: atom_id res chain seq x y z
N MET A 1 5.89 14.68 -21.66
CA MET A 1 6.27 14.02 -20.39
C MET A 1 5.41 12.78 -20.24
N THR A 2 5.98 11.58 -20.42
CA THR A 2 5.25 10.33 -20.25
C THR A 2 4.96 10.15 -18.75
N LYS A 3 3.75 10.51 -18.34
CA LYS A 3 3.23 10.21 -17.01
C LYS A 3 3.26 8.68 -16.92
N ARG A 4 4.21 8.12 -16.16
CA ARG A 4 4.23 6.68 -15.86
C ARG A 4 2.92 6.40 -15.13
N SER A 5 1.90 5.99 -15.88
CA SER A 5 0.64 5.51 -15.33
C SER A 5 1.03 4.35 -14.42
N THR A 6 0.91 4.55 -13.11
CA THR A 6 1.01 3.45 -12.16
C THR A 6 -0.01 2.41 -12.60
N PRO A 7 0.39 1.15 -12.88
CA PRO A 7 -0.51 0.14 -13.43
C PRO A 7 -1.61 -0.30 -12.44
N PHE A 8 -1.68 0.33 -11.27
CA PHE A 8 -2.61 0.04 -10.21
C PHE A 8 -3.40 1.30 -9.89
N SER A 9 -4.73 1.18 -9.90
CA SER A 9 -5.67 2.23 -9.49
C SER A 9 -5.43 2.64 -8.03
N PRO A 10 -5.74 3.89 -7.64
CA PRO A 10 -5.63 4.35 -6.26
C PRO A 10 -6.41 3.45 -5.30
N GLU A 11 -7.60 3.00 -5.68
CA GLU A 11 -8.42 2.07 -4.89
C GLU A 11 -7.70 0.75 -4.56
N VAL A 12 -6.98 0.18 -5.53
CA VAL A 12 -6.21 -1.07 -5.34
C VAL A 12 -5.08 -0.84 -4.35
N ARG A 13 -4.40 0.31 -4.46
CA ARG A 13 -3.33 0.70 -3.56
C ARG A 13 -3.84 0.87 -2.13
N GLU A 14 -4.92 1.62 -1.93
CA GLU A 14 -5.50 1.85 -0.61
C GLU A 14 -6.01 0.56 0.02
N ARG A 15 -6.68 -0.29 -0.78
CA ARG A 15 -7.13 -1.61 -0.34
C ARG A 15 -5.96 -2.49 0.10
N ALA A 16 -4.89 -2.54 -0.68
CA ALA A 16 -3.71 -3.35 -0.36
C ALA A 16 -3.01 -2.85 0.91
N VAL A 17 -2.87 -1.53 1.06
CA VAL A 17 -2.30 -0.91 2.27
C VAL A 17 -3.15 -1.20 3.50
N ARG A 18 -4.48 -1.03 3.42
CA ARG A 18 -5.41 -1.33 4.51
C ARG A 18 -5.33 -2.79 4.94
N MET A 19 -5.24 -3.70 3.98
CA MET A 19 -5.11 -5.14 4.24
C MET A 19 -3.79 -5.49 4.94
N VAL A 20 -2.69 -4.81 4.62
CA VAL A 20 -1.42 -4.99 5.36
C VAL A 20 -1.57 -4.55 6.82
N PHE A 21 -2.18 -3.39 7.07
CA PHE A 21 -2.36 -2.92 8.45
C PHE A 21 -3.30 -3.78 9.29
N ASP A 22 -4.30 -4.40 8.65
CA ASP A 22 -5.24 -5.32 9.29
C ASP A 22 -4.55 -6.64 9.68
N HIS A 23 -3.80 -7.25 8.76
CA HIS A 23 -3.14 -8.54 8.98
C HIS A 23 -1.74 -8.45 9.60
N GLN A 24 -1.17 -7.25 9.84
CA GLN A 24 0.18 -7.13 10.39
C GLN A 24 0.35 -7.78 11.77
N GLY A 25 -0.73 -7.90 12.56
CA GLY A 25 -0.74 -8.54 13.87
C GLY A 25 -0.84 -10.07 13.82
N GLU A 26 -1.32 -10.64 12.71
CA GLU A 26 -1.40 -12.08 12.48
C GLU A 26 -0.10 -12.66 11.93
N HIS A 27 0.77 -11.80 11.40
CA HIS A 27 2.08 -12.16 10.89
C HIS A 27 3.18 -11.75 11.87
N GLY A 28 4.25 -12.52 11.97
CA GLY A 28 5.34 -12.25 12.91
C GLY A 28 6.23 -11.04 12.58
N SER A 29 5.75 -10.01 11.85
CA SER A 29 6.32 -9.63 10.56
C SER A 29 5.46 -8.65 9.75
N GLN A 30 5.62 -7.32 9.85
CA GLN A 30 5.05 -6.40 8.84
C GLN A 30 5.54 -6.75 7.43
N TYR A 31 6.80 -7.17 7.28
CA TYR A 31 7.33 -7.62 5.99
C TYR A 31 6.67 -8.93 5.53
N ALA A 32 6.39 -9.86 6.44
CA ALA A 32 5.66 -11.09 6.14
C ALA A 32 4.22 -10.80 5.69
N ALA A 33 3.54 -9.86 6.34
CA ALA A 33 2.22 -9.38 5.93
C ALA A 33 2.27 -8.75 4.52
N ILE A 34 3.22 -7.87 4.26
CA ILE A 34 3.42 -7.24 2.93
C ILE A 34 3.62 -8.33 1.86
N ARG A 35 4.46 -9.34 2.10
CA ARG A 35 4.72 -10.39 1.09
C ARG A 35 3.48 -11.22 0.80
N SER A 36 2.72 -11.56 1.84
CA SER A 36 1.45 -12.30 1.74
C SER A 36 0.42 -11.52 0.93
N ILE A 37 0.20 -10.25 1.26
CA ILE A 37 -0.79 -9.39 0.59
C ILE A 37 -0.35 -9.05 -0.84
N ALA A 38 0.95 -8.83 -1.08
CA ALA A 38 1.48 -8.58 -2.42
C ALA A 38 1.20 -9.76 -3.37
N SER A 39 1.40 -10.99 -2.89
CA SER A 39 1.05 -12.21 -3.66
C SER A 39 -0.45 -12.33 -3.94
N LYS A 40 -1.31 -11.80 -3.05
CA LYS A 40 -2.78 -11.83 -3.20
C LYS A 40 -3.29 -10.79 -4.21
N ILE A 41 -2.66 -9.63 -4.26
CA ILE A 41 -2.99 -8.53 -5.21
C ILE A 41 -2.33 -8.76 -6.58
N GLY A 42 -1.27 -9.56 -6.64
CA GLY A 42 -0.47 -9.74 -7.85
C GLY A 42 0.51 -8.59 -8.09
N CYS A 43 0.98 -7.93 -7.02
CA CYS A 43 2.00 -6.88 -7.10
C CYS A 43 3.31 -7.33 -6.43
N SER A 44 4.40 -6.63 -6.72
CA SER A 44 5.67 -6.91 -6.05
C SER A 44 5.63 -6.45 -4.58
N GLY A 45 6.24 -7.23 -3.68
CA GLY A 45 6.33 -6.86 -2.26
C GLY A 45 7.00 -5.50 -2.03
N GLU A 46 7.96 -5.13 -2.88
CA GLU A 46 8.60 -3.80 -2.85
C GLU A 46 7.63 -2.67 -3.22
N THR A 47 6.75 -2.90 -4.20
CA THR A 47 5.70 -1.94 -4.59
C THR A 47 4.74 -1.70 -3.43
N LEU A 48 4.24 -2.78 -2.83
CA LEU A 48 3.32 -2.68 -1.69
C LEU A 48 3.99 -2.03 -0.47
N ARG A 49 5.26 -2.33 -0.21
CA ARG A 49 6.05 -1.67 0.84
C ARG A 49 6.14 -0.14 0.63
N ASN A 50 6.37 0.30 -0.60
CA ASN A 50 6.42 1.74 -0.91
C ASN A 50 5.06 2.41 -0.69
N TRP A 51 3.96 1.72 -1.00
CA TRP A 51 2.62 2.23 -0.73
C TRP A 51 2.31 2.33 0.75
N VAL A 52 2.66 1.31 1.53
CA VAL A 52 2.52 1.32 3.00
C VAL A 52 3.30 2.50 3.58
N ARG A 53 4.57 2.68 3.20
CA ARG A 53 5.38 3.83 3.64
C ARG A 53 4.79 5.19 3.26
N GLN A 54 4.18 5.30 2.09
CA GLN A 54 3.53 6.54 1.70
C GLN A 54 2.25 6.77 2.49
N ALA A 55 1.48 5.72 2.78
CA ALA A 55 0.27 5.81 3.59
C ALA A 55 0.59 6.16 5.06
N GLU A 56 1.70 5.66 5.60
CA GLU A 56 2.23 6.10 6.91
C GLU A 56 2.55 7.60 6.94
N ARG A 57 2.99 8.18 5.81
CA ARG A 57 3.22 9.62 5.66
C ARG A 57 1.91 10.40 5.52
N ASP A 58 1.02 9.91 4.66
CA ASP A 58 -0.25 10.55 4.28
C ASP A 58 -1.27 10.62 5.42
N ARG A 59 -1.32 9.60 6.29
CA ARG A 59 -2.20 9.57 7.48
C ARG A 59 -1.96 10.68 8.51
N GLY A 60 -1.07 11.65 8.27
CA GLY A 60 -0.72 12.66 9.27
C GLY A 60 0.57 12.36 10.03
N GLN A 61 1.58 11.84 9.32
CA GLN A 61 2.90 12.51 9.33
C GLN A 61 2.93 13.71 8.36
N GLN A 62 1.91 13.94 7.50
CA GLN A 62 1.64 15.24 6.85
C GLN A 62 0.22 15.32 6.25
N ALA A 63 -0.39 16.51 6.24
CA ALA A 63 -1.74 16.78 5.75
C ALA A 63 -1.82 16.88 4.20
N GLY A 64 -2.70 16.10 3.59
CA GLY A 64 -3.09 16.21 2.18
C GLY A 64 -4.42 15.50 1.94
N PRO A 65 -5.26 16.00 1.00
CA PRO A 65 -6.59 15.44 0.75
C PRO A 65 -6.47 14.00 0.29
N THR A 66 -7.23 13.10 0.94
CA THR A 66 -7.50 11.77 0.41
C THR A 66 -8.00 11.95 -1.01
N THR A 67 -7.26 11.39 -1.97
CA THR A 67 -7.64 11.40 -3.38
C THR A 67 -8.88 10.54 -3.53
N ASP A 68 -10.03 11.15 -3.28
CA ASP A 68 -11.28 10.81 -3.95
C ASP A 68 -11.12 11.26 -5.41
N GLU A 69 -11.49 10.39 -6.35
CA GLU A 69 -11.48 10.69 -7.79
C GLU A 69 -12.45 11.82 -8.13
#